data_AF-A0A068TRD4-F1
#
_entry.id   AF-A0A068TRD4-F1
#
_cell.length_a   1.000
_cell.length_b   1.000
_cell.length_c   1.000
_cell.angle_alpha   90.00
_cell.angle_beta   90.00
_cell.angle_gamma   90.00
#
_symmetry.space_group_name_H-M   'P 1'
#
loop_
_entity.id
_entity.type
_entity.pdbx_description
1 polymer ?
#
loop_
_entity_poly.entity_id
_entity_poly.type
_entity_poly.pdbx_seq_one_letter_code
_entity_poly.pdbx_strand_id
1 'polypeptide(L)'
;MALFIFLLLSTFPDSIFSTANDIAITSPTQSITLTSFEKLPLPSTATSPESLAFNLLGEGPYTGVSDGRILKYIRLTKSFVDFAYTSPNR
;
A
#
# COMPACT_ATOMS: atom_id res chain seq x y z
N MET A 1 -7.93 -14.06 7.85
CA MET A 1 -7.27 -13.18 6.86
C MET A 1 -7.81 -11.74 6.83
N ALA A 2 -8.94 -11.42 7.48
CA ALA A 2 -9.41 -10.02 7.63
C ALA A 2 -8.85 -9.30 8.87
N LEU A 3 -8.43 -10.04 9.90
CA LEU A 3 -7.96 -9.48 11.18
C LEU A 3 -6.59 -8.77 11.05
N PHE A 4 -5.75 -9.19 10.09
CA PHE A 4 -4.38 -8.70 9.96
C PHE A 4 -4.29 -7.29 9.34
N ILE A 5 -5.26 -6.93 8.49
CA ILE A 5 -5.39 -5.58 7.92
C ILE A 5 -5.83 -4.56 8.99
N PHE A 6 -6.66 -4.98 9.95
CA PHE A 6 -7.17 -4.09 11.00
C PHE A 6 -6.08 -3.72 12.02
N LEU A 7 -5.12 -4.61 12.25
CA LEU A 7 -4.01 -4.38 13.19
C LEU A 7 -2.93 -3.44 12.62
N LEU A 8 -2.76 -3.38 11.30
CA LEU A 8 -1.74 -2.55 10.65
C LEU A 8 -2.09 -1.06 10.70
N LEU A 9 -3.36 -0.71 10.96
CA LEU A 9 -3.81 0.67 11.11
C LEU A 9 -3.61 1.23 12.53
N SER A 10 -3.41 0.38 13.55
CA SER A 10 -3.33 0.80 14.96
C SER A 10 -1.92 1.15 15.44
N THR A 11 -0.90 1.01 14.60
CA THR A 11 0.50 1.32 14.97
C THR A 11 1.04 2.59 14.33
N PHE A 12 0.21 3.31 13.57
CA PHE A 12 0.57 4.68 13.18
C PHE A 12 0.41 5.57 14.40
N PRO A 13 1.48 6.23 14.88
CA PRO A 13 1.36 7.17 15.99
C PRO A 13 0.35 8.25 15.59
N ASP A 14 -0.54 8.61 16.53
CA ASP A 14 -1.66 9.56 16.37
C ASP A 14 -1.27 10.95 15.83
N SER A 15 0.02 11.19 15.63
CA SER A 15 0.64 12.45 15.22
C SER A 15 0.54 12.81 13.74
N ILE A 16 -0.07 12.00 12.86
CA ILE A 16 -0.39 12.45 11.48
C ILE A 16 -1.70 13.26 11.44
N PHE A 17 -2.55 13.18 12.46
CA PHE A 17 -3.74 14.02 12.58
C PHE A 17 -3.40 15.34 13.26
N SER A 18 -2.76 16.24 12.53
CA SER A 18 -2.60 17.63 12.97
C SER A 18 -3.95 18.33 12.98
N THR A 19 -4.47 18.57 14.18
CA THR A 19 -5.47 19.57 14.60
C THR A 19 -6.76 19.64 13.78
N ALA A 20 -7.59 18.58 13.85
CA ALA A 20 -9.05 18.76 13.71
C ALA A 20 -9.61 18.92 15.13
N ASN A 21 -9.58 20.15 15.63
CA ASN A 21 -9.97 20.49 16.99
C ASN A 21 -11.49 20.53 17.20
N ASP A 22 -12.25 19.60 16.60
CA ASP A 22 -13.68 19.46 16.84
C ASP A 22 -14.12 18.02 16.58
N ILE A 23 -13.96 17.19 17.61
CA ILE A 23 -14.77 15.97 17.77
C ILE A 23 -16.17 16.44 18.17
N ALA A 24 -16.90 17.03 17.22
CA ALA A 24 -18.35 17.10 17.30
C ALA A 24 -18.87 15.73 16.82
N ILE A 25 -19.30 14.88 17.77
CA ILE A 25 -19.96 13.60 17.50
C ILE A 25 -21.39 13.89 17.00
N THR A 26 -21.47 14.57 15.86
CA THR A 26 -22.66 14.85 15.04
C THR A 26 -22.13 15.62 13.84
N SER A 27 -21.81 14.92 12.76
CA SER A 27 -21.36 15.57 11.52
C SER A 27 -21.77 14.72 10.32
N PRO A 28 -22.25 15.37 9.23
CA PRO A 28 -22.88 14.73 8.10
C PRO A 28 -21.93 13.71 7.46
N THR A 29 -22.49 12.67 6.84
CA THR A 29 -21.76 11.70 6.01
C THR A 29 -20.81 12.43 5.07
N GLN A 30 -19.53 12.50 5.43
CA GLN A 30 -18.51 13.17 4.64
C GLN A 30 -18.23 12.26 3.45
N SER A 31 -18.80 12.59 2.29
CA SER A 31 -18.58 11.83 1.06
C SER A 31 -17.18 12.15 0.55
N ILE A 32 -16.24 11.22 0.72
CA ILE A 32 -14.93 11.29 0.08
C ILE A 32 -15.13 10.98 -1.40
N THR A 33 -15.14 12.02 -2.24
CA THR A 33 -15.15 11.86 -3.70
C THR A 33 -13.73 11.63 -4.19
N LEU A 34 -13.43 10.41 -4.65
CA LEU A 34 -12.19 10.10 -5.34
C LEU A 34 -12.20 10.76 -6.72
N THR A 35 -11.40 11.81 -6.92
CA THR A 35 -11.32 12.55 -8.19
C THR A 35 -10.27 11.98 -9.15
N SER A 36 -9.37 11.13 -8.67
CA SER A 36 -8.26 10.58 -9.46
C SER A 36 -7.91 9.16 -9.03
N PHE A 37 -7.63 8.31 -10.01
CA PHE A 37 -7.15 6.95 -9.82
C PHE A 37 -6.00 6.69 -10.80
N GLU A 38 -4.88 6.17 -10.28
CA GLU A 38 -3.73 5.80 -11.09
C GLU A 38 -3.54 4.28 -11.05
N LYS A 39 -3.44 3.66 -12.23
CA LYS A 39 -3.12 2.24 -12.37
C LYS A 39 -1.63 2.08 -12.61
N LEU A 40 -0.97 1.27 -11.78
CA LEU A 40 0.44 0.91 -11.95
C LEU A 40 0.53 -0.44 -12.67
N PRO A 41 0.96 -0.50 -13.94
CA PRO A 41 1.03 -1.75 -14.68
C PRO A 41 2.21 -2.61 -14.20
N LEU A 42 1.95 -3.89 -13.98
CA LEU A 42 3.01 -4.87 -13.70
C LEU A 42 3.82 -5.19 -14.97
N PRO A 43 5.08 -5.64 -14.83
CA PRO A 43 5.84 -6.20 -15.95
C PRO A 43 5.09 -7.38 -16.57
N SER A 44 5.18 -7.56 -17.89
CA SER A 44 4.50 -8.66 -18.60
C SER A 44 4.87 -10.06 -18.08
N THR A 45 6.06 -10.20 -17.50
CA THR A 45 6.55 -11.45 -16.89
C THR A 45 5.93 -11.74 -15.51
N ALA A 46 5.27 -10.76 -14.88
CA ALA A 46 4.75 -10.87 -13.54
C ALA A 46 3.22 -10.97 -13.58
N THR A 47 2.66 -11.95 -12.89
CA THR A 47 1.21 -12.19 -12.84
C THR A 47 0.75 -12.27 -11.40
N SER A 48 -0.48 -11.83 -11.17
CA SER A 48 -1.19 -11.95 -9.89
C SER A 48 -0.42 -11.33 -8.72
N PRO A 49 -0.54 -10.01 -8.51
CA PRO A 49 -0.05 -9.39 -7.30
C PRO A 49 -0.85 -9.92 -6.10
N GLU A 50 -0.19 -10.63 -5.20
CA GLU A 50 -0.83 -11.28 -4.05
C GLU A 50 -0.83 -10.39 -2.80
N SER A 51 0.04 -9.40 -2.75
CA SER A 51 0.23 -8.53 -1.59
C SER A 51 0.71 -7.13 -1.97
N LEU A 52 0.53 -6.17 -1.07
CA LEU A 52 1.01 -4.80 -1.20
C LEU A 52 1.60 -4.34 0.14
N ALA A 53 2.75 -3.68 0.10
CA ALA A 53 3.39 -3.09 1.27
C ALA A 53 3.99 -1.72 0.95
N PHE A 54 4.14 -0.89 1.98
CA PHE A 54 4.78 0.41 1.92
C PHE A 54 5.87 0.46 2.98
N ASN A 55 6.97 1.15 2.69
CA ASN A 55 7.97 1.41 3.72
C ASN A 55 7.75 2.79 4.36
N LEU A 56 8.35 2.98 5.54
CA LEU A 56 8.23 4.23 6.30
C LEU A 56 8.87 5.43 5.59
N LEU A 57 9.84 5.18 4.71
CA LEU A 57 10.52 6.22 3.93
C LEU A 57 9.69 6.68 2.72
N GLY A 58 8.50 6.11 2.48
CA GLY A 58 7.63 6.45 1.36
C GLY A 58 8.16 5.97 0.00
N GLU A 59 9.09 5.03 -0.01
CA GLU A 59 9.49 4.32 -1.23
C GLU A 59 8.52 3.19 -1.57
N GLY A 60 8.47 2.81 -2.84
CA GLY A 60 7.54 1.82 -3.34
C GLY A 60 6.25 2.45 -3.87
N PRO A 61 5.12 1.73 -3.91
CA PRO A 61 4.79 0.48 -3.20
C PRO A 61 5.60 -0.77 -3.59
N TYR A 62 5.53 -1.80 -2.74
CA TYR A 62 6.09 -3.13 -2.97
C TYR A 62 4.97 -4.15 -3.16
N THR A 63 5.15 -5.11 -4.06
CA THR A 63 4.14 -6.16 -4.30
C THR A 63 4.79 -7.51 -4.52
N GLY A 64 4.28 -8.54 -3.85
CA GLY A 64 4.61 -9.93 -4.15
C GLY A 64 3.82 -10.41 -5.35
N VAL A 65 4.43 -11.22 -6.20
CA VAL A 65 3.81 -11.84 -7.38
C VAL A 65 3.96 -13.35 -7.34
N SER A 66 3.08 -14.07 -8.04
CA SER A 66 2.97 -15.54 -7.91
C SER A 66 4.20 -16.34 -8.34
N ASP A 67 5.15 -15.72 -9.06
CA ASP A 67 6.44 -16.35 -9.39
C ASP A 67 7.45 -16.29 -8.23
N GLY A 68 7.04 -15.76 -7.07
CA GLY A 68 7.84 -15.65 -5.87
C GLY A 68 8.68 -14.38 -5.80
N ARG A 69 8.62 -13.49 -6.80
CA ARG A 69 9.29 -12.17 -6.74
C ARG A 69 8.55 -11.19 -5.85
N ILE A 70 9.33 -10.28 -5.28
CA ILE A 70 8.87 -9.04 -4.65
C ILE A 70 9.35 -7.91 -5.56
N LEU A 71 8.41 -7.13 -6.08
CA LEU A 71 8.67 -6.00 -6.96
C LEU A 71 8.55 -4.68 -6.19
N LYS A 72 9.43 -3.71 -6.48
CA LYS A 72 9.36 -2.34 -5.96
C LYS A 72 8.96 -1.39 -7.09
N TYR A 73 7.92 -0.57 -6.88
CA TYR A 73 7.58 0.50 -7.79
C TYR A 73 8.55 1.67 -7.64
N ILE A 74 9.15 2.10 -8.75
CA ILE A 74 10.05 3.25 -8.82
C ILE A 74 9.31 4.39 -9.49
N ARG A 75 8.96 5.43 -8.71
CA ARG A 75 8.19 6.58 -9.19
C ARG A 75 8.90 7.38 -10.29
N LEU A 76 10.23 7.43 -10.28
CA LEU A 76 11.03 8.15 -11.29
C LEU A 76 10.91 7.51 -12.68
N THR A 77 10.97 6.18 -12.75
CA THR A 77 10.89 5.42 -14.01
C THR A 77 9.46 4.96 -14.32
N LYS A 78 8.53 5.17 -13.39
CA LYS A 78 7.13 4.71 -13.43
C LYS A 78 7.03 3.21 -13.74
N SER A 79 7.91 2.42 -13.16
CA SER A 79 8.03 1.00 -13.44
C SER A 79 8.32 0.19 -12.18
N PHE A 80 7.95 -1.08 -12.22
CA PHE A 80 8.37 -2.04 -11.21
C PHE A 80 9.76 -2.59 -11.53
N VAL A 81 10.55 -2.84 -10.49
CA VAL A 81 11.84 -3.52 -10.57
C VAL A 81 11.88 -4.68 -9.58
N ASP A 82 12.65 -5.71 -9.90
CA ASP A 82 12.89 -6.84 -8.99
C ASP A 82 13.63 -6.34 -7.74
N PHE A 83 13.05 -6.59 -6.57
CA PHE A 83 13.59 -6.16 -5.27
C PHE A 83 14.09 -7.33 -4.44
N ALA A 84 13.31 -8.41 -4.35
CA ALA A 84 13.66 -9.61 -3.61
C ALA A 84 12.90 -10.84 -4.14
N TYR A 85 13.20 -12.02 -3.59
CA TYR A 85 12.51 -13.27 -3.88
C TYR A 85 12.13 -13.97 -2.57
N THR A 86 11.00 -14.65 -2.57
CA THR A 86 10.58 -15.55 -1.49
C THR A 86 11.40 -16.85 -1.55
N SER A 87 11.71 -17.44 -0.40
CA SER A 87 12.39 -18.74 -0.38
C SER A 87 11.45 -19.83 -0.93
N PRO A 88 11.95 -20.76 -1.78
CA PRO A 88 11.13 -21.87 -2.28
C PRO A 88 10.64 -22.80 -1.17
N ASN A 89 11.39 -22.85 -0.07
CA ASN A 89 11.07 -23.66 1.10
C ASN A 89 10.58 -22.75 2.22
N ARG A 90 9.37 -23.01 2.72
CA ARG A 90 8.77 -22.35 3.90
C ARG A 90 8.49 -23.40 4.96
#